data_AF-A0A954KU56-F1
#
_entry.id   AF-A0A954KU56-F1
#
_cell.length_a   1.000
_cell.length_b   1.000
_cell.length_c   1.000
_cell.angle_alpha   90.00
_cell.angle_beta   90.00
_cell.angle_gamma   90.00
#
_symmetry.space_group_name_H-M   'P 1'
#
loop_
_entity.id
_entity.type
_entity.pdbx_description
1 polymer ?
#
loop_
_entity_poly.entity_id
_entity_poly.type
_entity_poly.pdbx_seq_one_letter_code
_entity_poly.pdbx_strand_id
1 'polypeptide(L)'
;GLHTVYNLEIQAAHVYHVGEGGVLVHNICAEHVRRIKELKAAGLRDDEIRAVIKPNNASPLFEAPSNTRALTVGSKVKLRINSSRYTDAERQMIQLAIDESNIRFASRAETSIIGEKVPFSSYKSRRYIRDRFFPDRPVSQVKVSDADELFGFTVNVDEIVPRQVGGQQVFANQRVLSERVNKALGPIEERALRNQPDGMHLQGFYIEWY
;
A
#
# COMPACT_ATOMS: atom_id res chain seq x y z
N GLY A 1 -0.37 5.19 -30.38
CA GLY A 1 -1.13 6.25 -29.68
C GLY A 1 -0.20 7.00 -28.76
N LEU A 2 -0.69 8.00 -28.03
CA LEU A 2 0.04 8.55 -26.88
C LEU A 2 -0.03 7.54 -25.73
N HIS A 3 1.11 7.25 -25.11
CA HIS A 3 1.21 6.34 -23.99
C HIS A 3 2.01 6.99 -22.87
N THR A 4 1.58 6.79 -21.62
CA THR A 4 2.34 7.20 -20.44
C THR A 4 3.42 6.17 -20.16
N VAL A 5 4.67 6.62 -20.03
CA VAL A 5 5.82 5.78 -19.71
C VAL A 5 6.32 6.15 -18.32
N TYR A 6 6.66 5.16 -17.51
CA TYR A 6 7.20 5.34 -16.16
C TYR A 6 8.68 4.96 -16.12
N ASN A 7 9.48 5.69 -15.33
CA ASN A 7 10.90 5.42 -15.11
C ASN A 7 11.23 5.46 -13.60
N LEU A 8 12.26 4.72 -13.17
CA LEU A 8 12.66 4.59 -11.75
C LEU A 8 14.06 5.13 -11.53
N GLU A 9 14.25 6.17 -10.73
CA GLU A 9 15.59 6.64 -10.33
C GLU A 9 16.21 5.75 -9.26
N ILE A 10 17.28 5.04 -9.62
CA ILE A 10 18.01 4.13 -8.73
C ILE A 10 19.45 4.62 -8.64
N GLN A 11 19.86 5.01 -7.43
CA GLN A 11 21.14 5.69 -7.19
C GLN A 11 22.38 4.79 -7.17
N ALA A 12 22.21 3.47 -6.99
CA ALA A 12 23.35 2.56 -6.80
C ALA A 12 23.76 1.83 -8.08
N ALA A 13 23.02 0.78 -8.45
CA ALA A 13 23.40 -0.09 -9.56
C ALA A 13 22.96 0.44 -10.94
N HIS A 14 22.13 1.48 -10.99
CA HIS A 14 21.54 2.05 -12.20
C HIS A 14 20.81 1.05 -13.12
N VAL A 15 20.54 -0.17 -12.64
CA VAL A 15 19.81 -1.22 -13.38
C VAL A 15 18.68 -1.79 -12.54
N TYR A 16 17.59 -2.18 -13.19
CA TYR A 16 16.43 -2.79 -12.57
C TYR A 16 15.73 -3.75 -13.51
N HIS A 17 15.07 -4.75 -12.95
CA HIS A 17 14.29 -5.70 -13.73
C HIS A 17 12.85 -5.19 -13.93
N VAL A 18 12.32 -5.31 -15.14
CA VAL A 18 10.93 -4.96 -15.49
C VAL A 18 10.22 -6.12 -16.18
N GLY A 19 8.90 -6.13 -16.02
CA GLY A 19 8.02 -7.11 -16.66
C GLY A 19 8.08 -8.50 -16.02
N GLU A 20 7.12 -9.34 -16.38
CA GLU A 20 6.98 -10.73 -15.87
C GLU A 20 8.18 -11.61 -16.26
N GLY A 21 8.84 -11.32 -17.39
CA GLY A 21 10.05 -12.00 -17.85
C GLY A 21 11.36 -11.52 -17.22
N GLY A 22 11.32 -10.53 -16.30
CA GLY A 22 12.52 -10.05 -15.61
C GLY A 22 13.57 -9.47 -16.55
N VAL A 23 13.19 -8.55 -17.44
CA VAL A 23 14.12 -7.91 -18.38
C VAL A 23 14.95 -6.87 -17.62
N LEU A 24 16.28 -6.97 -17.67
CA LEU A 24 17.18 -5.98 -17.08
C LEU A 24 17.19 -4.70 -17.92
N VAL A 25 16.81 -3.59 -17.29
CA VAL A 25 16.76 -2.25 -17.89
C VAL A 25 17.69 -1.33 -17.12
N HIS A 26 18.43 -0.49 -17.85
CA HIS A 26 19.31 0.51 -17.27
C HIS A 26 18.57 1.84 -17.15
N ASN A 27 18.51 2.42 -15.95
CA ASN A 27 18.13 3.82 -15.82
C ASN A 27 19.35 4.72 -16.03
N ILE A 28 19.26 5.56 -17.05
CA ILE A 28 20.20 6.66 -17.26
C ILE A 28 19.97 7.71 -16.16
N CYS A 29 20.91 7.85 -15.22
CA CYS A 29 20.84 8.91 -14.21
C CYS A 29 21.11 10.30 -14.83
N ALA A 30 20.55 11.34 -14.19
CA ALA A 30 20.76 12.73 -14.61
C ALA A 30 22.25 13.12 -14.66
N GLU A 31 23.07 12.52 -13.81
CA GLU A 31 24.53 12.70 -13.79
C GLU A 31 25.19 12.12 -15.05
N HIS A 32 24.73 10.96 -15.53
CA HIS A 32 25.22 10.35 -16.77
C HIS A 32 24.89 11.24 -17.98
N VAL A 33 23.67 11.81 -18.02
CA VAL A 33 23.29 12.80 -19.06
C VAL A 33 24.16 14.06 -18.96
N ARG A 34 24.41 14.56 -17.74
CA ARG A 34 25.28 15.72 -17.52
C ARG A 34 26.71 15.44 -17.99
N ARG A 35 27.23 14.25 -17.69
CA ARG A 35 28.58 13.83 -18.08
C ARG A 35 28.73 13.68 -19.59
N ILE A 36 27.73 13.12 -20.28
CA ILE A 36 27.70 13.09 -21.75
C ILE A 36 27.74 14.51 -22.31
N LYS A 37 26.94 15.43 -21.75
CA LYS A 37 26.94 16.84 -22.19
C LYS A 37 28.29 17.52 -21.98
N GLU A 38 28.93 17.30 -20.83
CA GLU A 38 30.28 17.80 -20.54
C GLU A 38 31.32 17.25 -21.52
N LEU A 39 31.29 15.95 -21.83
CA LEU A 39 32.23 15.32 -22.75
C LEU A 39 32.01 15.75 -24.20
N LYS A 40 30.76 15.97 -24.63
CA LYS A 40 30.45 16.59 -25.93
C LYS A 40 30.93 18.03 -26.02
N ALA A 41 30.74 18.81 -24.95
CA ALA A 41 31.25 20.17 -24.87
C ALA A 41 32.80 20.21 -24.90
N ALA A 42 33.46 19.17 -24.41
CA ALA A 42 34.90 18.98 -24.52
C ALA A 42 35.38 18.47 -25.89
N GLY A 43 34.47 18.30 -26.86
CA GLY A 43 34.80 17.97 -28.25
C GLY A 43 34.97 16.48 -28.55
N LEU A 44 34.61 15.59 -27.62
CA LEU A 44 34.67 14.15 -27.87
C LEU A 44 33.55 13.71 -28.81
N ARG A 45 33.88 12.78 -29.71
CA ARG A 45 32.93 12.14 -30.62
C ARG A 45 32.15 11.04 -29.89
N ASP A 46 30.98 10.68 -30.42
CA ASP A 46 30.05 9.75 -29.75
C ASP A 46 30.67 8.36 -29.48
N ASP A 47 31.58 7.90 -30.32
CA ASP A 47 32.35 6.66 -30.15
C ASP A 47 33.35 6.73 -28.99
N GLU A 48 34.01 7.88 -28.82
CA GLU A 48 34.95 8.16 -27.73
C GLU A 48 34.21 8.29 -26.39
N ILE A 49 33.05 8.95 -26.40
CA ILE A 49 32.17 9.07 -25.23
C ILE A 49 31.69 7.69 -24.77
N ARG A 50 31.30 6.81 -25.70
CA ARG A 50 30.88 5.43 -25.39
C ARG A 50 32.01 4.60 -24.78
N ALA A 51 33.26 4.83 -25.19
CA ALA A 51 34.42 4.15 -24.63
C ALA A 51 34.72 4.62 -23.20
N VAL A 52 34.59 5.92 -22.93
CA VAL A 52 34.81 6.52 -21.60
C VAL A 52 33.71 6.17 -20.61
N ILE A 53 32.46 6.07 -21.08
CA ILE A 53 31.31 5.77 -20.23
C ILE A 53 30.91 4.29 -20.32
N LYS A 54 31.84 3.38 -20.70
CA LYS A 54 31.54 1.95 -20.67
C LYS A 54 30.96 1.59 -19.30
N PRO A 55 29.72 1.05 -19.23
CA PRO A 55 29.24 0.50 -17.98
C PRO A 55 30.22 -0.60 -17.57
N ASN A 56 30.62 -0.62 -16.30
CA ASN A 56 31.37 -1.73 -15.74
C ASN A 56 30.52 -3.00 -15.87
N ASN A 57 30.61 -3.68 -17.02
CA ASN A 57 29.98 -4.98 -17.29
C ASN A 57 30.68 -6.13 -16.53
N ALA A 58 31.48 -5.81 -15.52
CA ALA A 58 32.12 -6.75 -14.62
C ALA A 58 31.64 -6.50 -13.18
N SER A 59 30.33 -6.44 -12.99
CA SER A 59 29.80 -7.00 -11.74
C SER A 59 29.66 -8.50 -11.99
N PRO A 60 30.10 -9.38 -11.06
CA PRO A 60 29.84 -10.80 -11.21
C PRO A 60 28.35 -10.97 -11.47
N LEU A 61 27.99 -11.93 -12.33
CA LEU A 61 26.64 -12.47 -12.39
C LEU A 61 26.26 -12.82 -10.96
N PHE A 62 25.62 -11.89 -10.26
CA PHE A 62 24.88 -12.19 -9.07
C PHE A 62 23.75 -13.04 -9.61
N GLU A 63 23.91 -14.36 -9.48
CA GLU A 63 22.75 -15.22 -9.41
C GLU A 63 21.84 -14.55 -8.39
N ALA A 64 20.73 -14.05 -8.92
CA ALA A 64 19.66 -13.50 -8.12
C ALA A 64 19.45 -14.50 -6.98
N PRO A 65 19.62 -14.11 -5.70
CA PRO A 65 19.25 -14.98 -4.59
C PRO A 65 17.88 -15.59 -4.94
N SER A 66 17.64 -16.88 -4.72
CA SER A 66 16.35 -17.53 -5.04
C SER A 66 15.13 -16.88 -4.36
N ASN A 67 15.39 -15.87 -3.54
CA ASN A 67 14.55 -14.95 -2.80
C ASN A 67 14.55 -13.50 -3.36
N THR A 68 15.02 -13.27 -4.59
CA THR A 68 14.92 -11.97 -5.28
C THR A 68 13.47 -11.72 -5.60
N ARG A 69 12.78 -11.11 -4.64
CA ARG A 69 11.39 -10.70 -4.76
C ARG A 69 11.31 -9.73 -5.92
N ALA A 70 10.70 -10.17 -7.02
CA ALA A 70 10.31 -9.30 -8.13
C ALA A 70 9.64 -8.04 -7.55
N LEU A 71 10.05 -6.87 -8.05
CA LEU A 71 9.46 -5.59 -7.66
C LEU A 71 7.96 -5.69 -7.93
N THR A 72 7.16 -5.90 -6.89
CA THR A 72 5.71 -6.02 -7.04
C THR A 72 5.19 -4.61 -7.31
N VAL A 73 4.97 -4.27 -8.58
CA VAL A 73 4.28 -3.04 -8.99
C VAL A 73 2.83 -3.19 -8.56
N GLY A 74 2.51 -2.82 -7.32
CA GLY A 74 1.13 -2.70 -6.87
C GLY A 74 0.69 -1.25 -6.96
N SER A 75 -0.59 -1.03 -7.17
CA SER A 75 -1.13 0.32 -7.24
C SER A 75 -1.66 0.73 -5.88
N LYS A 76 -1.61 2.03 -5.59
CA LYS A 76 -2.48 2.62 -4.56
C LYS A 76 -3.83 2.96 -5.17
N VAL A 77 -4.90 2.54 -4.53
CA VAL A 77 -6.27 2.82 -4.98
C VAL A 77 -6.73 4.16 -4.41
N LYS A 78 -7.38 4.96 -5.26
CA LYS A 78 -7.93 6.26 -4.87
C LYS A 78 -9.27 6.11 -4.15
N LEU A 79 -9.37 6.67 -2.95
CA LEU A 79 -10.63 6.82 -2.23
C LEU A 79 -11.12 8.26 -2.38
N ARG A 80 -12.23 8.45 -3.10
CA ARG A 80 -12.84 9.78 -3.28
C ARG A 80 -13.83 10.03 -2.14
N ILE A 81 -13.54 11.01 -1.29
CA ILE A 81 -14.34 11.27 -0.09
C ILE A 81 -14.77 12.74 -0.04
N ASN A 82 -16.09 12.98 0.00
CA ASN A 82 -16.63 14.33 0.15
C ASN A 82 -16.38 14.83 1.58
N SER A 83 -15.52 15.83 1.69
CA SER A 83 -15.04 16.42 2.94
C SER A 83 -16.15 17.07 3.77
N SER A 84 -17.19 17.62 3.14
CA SER A 84 -18.28 18.33 3.83
C SER A 84 -19.24 17.41 4.58
N ARG A 85 -19.15 16.09 4.36
CA ARG A 85 -19.98 15.09 5.06
C ARG A 85 -19.42 14.69 6.44
N TYR A 86 -18.22 15.15 6.77
CA TYR A 86 -17.47 14.73 7.95
C TYR A 86 -16.96 15.92 8.73
N THR A 87 -17.09 15.84 10.05
CA THR A 87 -16.43 16.74 11.00
C THR A 87 -14.92 16.58 10.93
N ASP A 88 -14.17 17.55 11.46
CA ASP A 88 -12.71 17.52 11.49
C ASP A 88 -12.17 16.27 12.22
N ALA A 89 -12.80 15.89 13.33
CA ALA A 89 -12.46 14.68 14.08
C ALA A 89 -12.71 13.40 13.25
N GLU A 90 -13.81 13.32 12.51
CA GLU A 90 -14.09 12.20 11.62
C GLU A 90 -13.10 12.13 10.46
N ARG A 91 -12.70 13.27 9.87
CA ARG A 91 -11.69 13.30 8.82
C ARG A 91 -10.33 12.82 9.34
N GLN A 92 -9.95 13.18 10.56
CA GLN A 92 -8.73 12.66 11.21
C GLN A 92 -8.82 11.15 11.48
N MET A 93 -9.96 10.66 11.95
CA MET A 93 -10.18 9.21 12.13
C MET A 93 -10.06 8.44 10.81
N ILE A 94 -10.66 8.97 9.73
CA ILE A 94 -10.54 8.39 8.38
C ILE A 94 -9.09 8.39 7.90
N GLN A 95 -8.38 9.52 8.07
CA GLN A 95 -6.99 9.62 7.63
C GLN A 95 -6.10 8.62 8.39
N LEU A 96 -6.22 8.56 9.71
CA LEU A 96 -5.51 7.57 10.53
C LEU A 96 -5.83 6.15 10.09
N ALA A 97 -7.11 5.87 9.81
CA ALA A 97 -7.54 4.56 9.37
C ALA A 97 -6.87 4.12 8.05
N ILE A 98 -6.75 5.04 7.10
CA ILE A 98 -6.06 4.78 5.83
C ILE A 98 -4.55 4.66 6.01
N ASP A 99 -3.95 5.46 6.88
CA ASP A 99 -2.52 5.41 7.16
C ASP A 99 -2.11 4.09 7.83
N GLU A 100 -2.89 3.59 8.79
CA GLU A 100 -2.69 2.27 9.40
C GLU A 100 -2.79 1.15 8.35
N SER A 101 -3.76 1.24 7.43
CA SER A 101 -3.93 0.30 6.33
C SER A 101 -2.67 0.28 5.45
N ASN A 102 -2.19 1.46 5.05
CA ASN A 102 -0.98 1.63 4.26
C ASN A 102 0.27 1.07 4.95
N ILE A 103 0.39 1.22 6.26
CA ILE A 103 1.48 0.62 7.04
C ILE A 103 1.40 -0.90 6.98
N ARG A 104 0.21 -1.50 7.15
CA ARG A 104 0.00 -2.96 7.08
C ARG A 104 0.30 -3.54 5.70
N PHE A 105 -0.10 -2.82 4.64
CA PHE A 105 0.25 -3.18 3.26
C PHE A 105 1.76 -3.15 3.05
N ALA A 106 2.42 -2.08 3.48
CA ALA A 106 3.87 -1.93 3.34
C ALA A 106 4.65 -3.00 4.13
N SER A 107 4.17 -3.37 5.32
CA SER A 107 4.79 -4.41 6.14
C SER A 107 4.48 -5.84 5.67
N ARG A 108 3.58 -6.01 4.70
CA ARG A 108 3.06 -7.31 4.24
C ARG A 108 2.54 -8.17 5.40
N ALA A 109 1.95 -7.53 6.41
CA ALA A 109 1.46 -8.22 7.60
C ALA A 109 0.15 -8.98 7.34
N GLU A 110 -0.57 -8.61 6.29
CA GLU A 110 -1.84 -9.18 5.86
C GLU A 110 -1.79 -9.43 4.35
N THR A 111 -2.68 -10.28 3.85
CA THR A 111 -2.82 -10.40 2.41
C THR A 111 -3.39 -9.11 1.82
N SER A 112 -3.00 -8.81 0.59
CA SER A 112 -3.31 -7.54 -0.09
C SER A 112 -3.83 -7.82 -1.50
N ILE A 113 -4.50 -8.95 -1.67
CA ILE A 113 -4.92 -9.48 -2.96
C ILE A 113 -6.40 -9.20 -3.14
N ILE A 114 -6.73 -8.46 -4.19
CA ILE A 114 -8.13 -8.14 -4.51
C ILE A 114 -8.90 -9.43 -4.81
N GLY A 115 -10.04 -9.60 -4.15
CA GLY A 115 -10.94 -10.74 -4.36
C GLY A 115 -10.77 -11.87 -3.34
N GLU A 116 -9.74 -11.85 -2.50
CA GLU A 116 -9.42 -12.90 -1.52
C GLU A 116 -10.32 -12.88 -0.25
N LYS A 117 -11.58 -12.49 -0.43
CA LYS A 117 -12.56 -12.12 0.61
C LYS A 117 -12.51 -12.97 1.88
N VAL A 118 -12.33 -12.31 3.02
CA VAL A 118 -12.39 -12.95 4.34
C VAL A 118 -13.81 -12.86 4.95
N PRO A 119 -14.39 -13.97 5.45
CA PRO A 119 -15.68 -13.96 6.13
C PRO A 119 -15.66 -13.11 7.41
N PHE A 120 -16.77 -12.43 7.68
CA PHE A 120 -16.97 -11.69 8.93
C PHE A 120 -17.34 -12.63 10.09
N SER A 121 -16.85 -12.35 11.30
CA SER A 121 -17.28 -13.03 12.53
C SER A 121 -17.55 -12.03 13.66
N SER A 122 -18.82 -11.97 14.11
CA SER A 122 -19.20 -11.13 15.26
C SER A 122 -18.53 -11.56 16.56
N TYR A 123 -18.20 -12.86 16.69
CA TYR A 123 -17.48 -13.39 17.85
C TYR A 123 -16.08 -12.80 17.95
N LYS A 124 -15.35 -12.72 16.83
CA LYS A 124 -13.99 -12.17 16.82
C LYS A 124 -13.97 -10.67 17.13
N SER A 125 -14.94 -9.90 16.63
CA SER A 125 -15.10 -8.49 17.01
C SER A 125 -15.37 -8.31 18.51
N ARG A 126 -16.29 -9.11 19.09
CA ARG A 126 -16.54 -9.09 20.55
C ARG A 126 -15.30 -9.49 21.35
N ARG A 127 -14.58 -10.52 20.90
CA ARG A 127 -13.33 -10.95 21.53
C ARG A 127 -12.28 -9.85 21.50
N TYR A 128 -12.13 -9.12 20.39
CA TYR A 128 -11.22 -7.97 20.31
C TYR A 128 -11.56 -6.89 21.35
N ILE A 129 -12.84 -6.49 21.47
CA ILE A 129 -13.28 -5.52 22.48
C ILE A 129 -13.01 -6.04 23.90
N ARG A 130 -13.34 -7.30 24.16
CA ARG A 130 -13.07 -7.94 25.45
C ARG A 130 -11.58 -7.90 25.77
N ASP A 131 -10.75 -8.47 24.89
CA ASP A 131 -9.30 -8.62 25.11
C ASP A 131 -8.63 -7.25 25.33
N ARG A 132 -9.13 -6.18 24.70
CA ARG A 132 -8.51 -4.85 24.76
C ARG A 132 -9.02 -3.93 25.87
N PHE A 133 -10.30 -4.01 26.22
CA PHE A 133 -10.94 -3.04 27.13
C PHE A 133 -11.61 -3.68 28.34
N PHE A 134 -11.98 -4.96 28.26
CA PHE A 134 -12.69 -5.66 29.33
C PHE A 134 -12.09 -7.07 29.57
N PRO A 135 -10.77 -7.18 29.84
CA PRO A 135 -10.06 -8.46 29.83
C PRO A 135 -10.64 -9.48 30.83
N ASP A 136 -11.20 -8.99 31.93
CA ASP A 136 -11.73 -9.80 33.03
C ASP A 136 -13.14 -10.36 32.77
N ARG A 137 -13.79 -9.98 31.67
CA ARG A 137 -15.15 -10.44 31.33
C ARG A 137 -15.09 -11.62 30.34
N PRO A 138 -15.99 -12.61 30.43
CA PRO A 138 -16.13 -13.62 29.39
C PRO A 138 -16.68 -12.98 28.09
N VAL A 139 -16.21 -13.45 26.93
CA VAL A 139 -16.61 -12.91 25.60
C VAL A 139 -18.13 -12.94 25.38
N SER A 140 -18.84 -13.90 25.97
CA SER A 140 -20.30 -14.01 25.89
C SER A 140 -21.04 -12.84 26.55
N GLN A 141 -20.42 -12.14 27.50
CA GLN A 141 -20.99 -11.02 28.24
C GLN A 141 -20.57 -9.65 27.68
N VAL A 142 -19.64 -9.61 26.74
CA VAL A 142 -19.16 -8.35 26.13
C VAL A 142 -19.87 -8.10 24.81
N LYS A 143 -20.43 -6.90 24.66
CA LYS A 143 -20.94 -6.35 23.41
C LYS A 143 -19.97 -5.31 22.88
N VAL A 144 -20.00 -5.08 21.57
CA VAL A 144 -19.20 -4.00 20.95
C VAL A 144 -19.61 -2.64 21.52
N SER A 145 -20.92 -2.43 21.73
CA SER A 145 -21.49 -1.21 22.33
C SER A 145 -21.05 -0.95 23.77
N ASP A 146 -20.49 -1.92 24.48
CA ASP A 146 -20.01 -1.69 25.85
C ASP A 146 -18.83 -0.71 25.88
N ALA A 147 -18.14 -0.52 24.73
CA ALA A 147 -17.07 0.44 24.61
C ALA A 147 -17.56 1.87 24.24
N ASP A 148 -18.86 2.09 23.96
CA ASP A 148 -19.37 3.40 23.53
C ASP A 148 -19.02 4.52 24.55
N GLU A 149 -19.14 4.23 25.85
CA GLU A 149 -18.83 5.18 26.92
C GLU A 149 -17.33 5.54 26.99
N LEU A 150 -16.44 4.61 26.62
CA LEU A 150 -14.98 4.83 26.66
C LEU A 150 -14.51 5.81 25.57
N PHE A 151 -15.24 5.86 24.45
CA PHE A 151 -14.87 6.65 23.28
C PHE A 151 -15.76 7.89 23.09
N GLY A 152 -16.89 7.98 23.79
CA GLY A 152 -17.83 9.11 23.69
C GLY A 152 -18.63 9.13 22.38
N PHE A 153 -18.67 8.00 21.66
CA PHE A 153 -19.45 7.81 20.44
C PHE A 153 -19.75 6.32 20.25
N THR A 154 -20.77 6.00 19.45
CA THR A 154 -21.08 4.60 19.11
C THR A 154 -19.96 3.97 18.31
N VAL A 155 -19.36 2.90 18.84
CA VAL A 155 -18.20 2.25 18.25
C VAL A 155 -18.58 1.08 17.34
N ASN A 156 -17.67 0.76 16.42
CA ASN A 156 -17.66 -0.51 15.71
C ASN A 156 -16.23 -1.05 15.59
N VAL A 157 -16.09 -2.36 15.39
CA VAL A 157 -14.80 -2.98 15.12
C VAL A 157 -14.63 -3.09 13.62
N ASP A 158 -13.51 -2.56 13.12
CA ASP A 158 -13.14 -2.60 11.72
C ASP A 158 -11.88 -3.44 11.51
N GLU A 159 -11.65 -3.88 10.27
CA GLU A 159 -10.39 -4.45 9.84
C GLU A 159 -9.48 -3.36 9.25
N ILE A 160 -8.22 -3.28 9.70
CA ILE A 160 -7.25 -2.26 9.25
C ILE A 160 -6.96 -2.43 7.76
N VAL A 161 -6.66 -3.67 7.33
CA VAL A 161 -6.70 -4.09 5.93
C VAL A 161 -8.10 -4.62 5.62
N PRO A 162 -8.81 -4.08 4.61
CA PRO A 162 -10.17 -4.50 4.31
C PRO A 162 -10.27 -5.97 3.92
N ARG A 163 -11.35 -6.63 4.34
CA ARG A 163 -11.60 -8.05 4.04
C ARG A 163 -11.71 -8.33 2.53
N GLN A 164 -12.11 -7.34 1.74
CA GLN A 164 -12.22 -7.42 0.27
C GLN A 164 -10.88 -7.66 -0.42
N VAL A 165 -9.77 -7.34 0.26
CA VAL A 165 -8.40 -7.55 -0.24
C VAL A 165 -7.61 -8.56 0.59
N GLY A 166 -8.31 -9.45 1.32
CA GLY A 166 -7.69 -10.54 2.07
C GLY A 166 -7.31 -10.21 3.51
N GLY A 167 -7.70 -9.03 4.03
CA GLY A 167 -7.45 -8.67 5.43
C GLY A 167 -8.13 -9.61 6.41
N GLN A 168 -7.35 -10.24 7.29
CA GLN A 168 -7.88 -11.24 8.21
C GLN A 168 -8.52 -10.61 9.44
N GLN A 169 -9.54 -11.25 9.98
CA GLN A 169 -10.12 -10.85 11.26
C GLN A 169 -9.31 -11.48 12.41
N VAL A 170 -8.17 -10.85 12.70
CA VAL A 170 -7.24 -11.21 13.78
C VAL A 170 -6.94 -9.98 14.62
N PHE A 171 -6.55 -10.17 15.89
CA PHE A 171 -6.35 -9.07 16.83
C PHE A 171 -5.43 -7.97 16.30
N ALA A 172 -4.37 -8.33 15.57
CA ALA A 172 -3.43 -7.37 15.00
C ALA A 172 -4.01 -6.53 13.85
N ASN A 173 -5.01 -7.03 13.13
CA ASN A 173 -5.64 -6.34 12.00
C ASN A 173 -7.02 -5.77 12.37
N GLN A 174 -7.35 -5.70 13.66
CA GLN A 174 -8.61 -5.12 14.13
C GLN A 174 -8.35 -3.78 14.83
N ARG A 175 -9.29 -2.85 14.66
CA ARG A 175 -9.28 -1.54 15.31
C ARG A 175 -10.69 -1.12 15.75
N VAL A 176 -10.76 -0.13 16.63
CA VAL A 176 -12.01 0.56 16.95
C VAL A 176 -12.14 1.78 16.03
N LEU A 177 -13.32 1.95 15.45
CA LEU A 177 -13.72 3.16 14.73
C LEU A 177 -15.10 3.59 15.19
N SER A 178 -15.49 4.84 14.91
CA SER A 178 -16.89 5.23 15.05
C SER A 178 -17.74 4.43 14.06
N GLU A 179 -18.92 4.01 14.51
CA GLU A 179 -19.85 3.23 13.70
C GLU A 179 -20.22 3.97 12.40
N ARG A 180 -20.42 5.29 12.51
CA ARG A 180 -20.71 6.17 11.39
C ARG A 180 -19.58 6.17 10.35
N VAL A 181 -18.33 6.33 10.78
CA VAL A 181 -17.17 6.31 9.86
C VAL A 181 -17.00 4.93 9.23
N ASN A 182 -17.05 3.86 10.04
CA ASN A 182 -16.89 2.48 9.56
C ASN A 182 -17.96 2.13 8.50
N LYS A 183 -19.24 2.40 8.78
CA LYS A 183 -20.35 2.18 7.83
C LYS A 183 -20.20 2.97 6.53
N ALA A 184 -19.51 4.12 6.57
CA ALA A 184 -19.25 4.93 5.38
C ALA A 184 -18.04 4.42 4.58
N LEU A 185 -16.96 4.02 5.26
CA LEU A 185 -15.72 3.57 4.62
C LEU A 185 -15.88 2.28 3.84
N GLY A 186 -16.57 1.28 4.38
CA GLY A 186 -16.72 -0.02 3.71
C GLY A 186 -17.26 0.09 2.27
N PRO A 187 -18.37 0.80 2.01
CA PRO A 187 -18.86 1.04 0.65
C PRO A 187 -17.94 1.90 -0.24
N ILE A 188 -17.18 2.82 0.35
CA ILE A 188 -16.21 3.67 -0.37
C ILE A 188 -15.06 2.81 -0.89
N GLU A 189 -14.49 1.98 -0.02
CA GLU A 189 -13.42 1.04 -0.34
C GLU A 189 -13.89 0.02 -1.37
N GLU A 190 -15.06 -0.60 -1.16
CA GLU A 190 -15.62 -1.57 -2.10
C GLU A 190 -15.80 -0.98 -3.50
N ARG A 191 -16.31 0.25 -3.58
CA ARG A 191 -16.49 0.95 -4.87
C ARG A 191 -15.15 1.26 -5.54
N ALA A 192 -14.15 1.66 -4.76
CA ALA A 192 -12.83 1.96 -5.29
C ALA A 192 -12.11 0.70 -5.81
N LEU A 193 -12.33 -0.44 -5.15
CA LEU A 193 -11.79 -1.75 -5.51
C LEU A 193 -12.51 -2.40 -6.70
N ARG A 194 -13.80 -2.11 -6.91
CA ARG A 194 -14.62 -2.73 -7.97
C ARG A 194 -14.04 -2.63 -9.38
N ASN A 195 -13.31 -1.56 -9.67
CA ASN A 195 -12.73 -1.32 -11.00
C ASN A 195 -11.28 -1.85 -11.12
N GLN A 196 -10.78 -2.53 -10.09
CA GLN A 196 -9.47 -3.15 -10.10
C GLN A 196 -9.60 -4.62 -10.51
N PRO A 197 -8.59 -5.19 -11.19
CA PRO A 197 -8.60 -6.60 -11.54
C PRO A 197 -8.46 -7.48 -10.29
N ASP A 198 -9.22 -8.57 -10.25
CA ASP A 198 -9.05 -9.62 -9.24
C ASP A 198 -7.63 -10.21 -9.31
N GLY A 199 -7.08 -10.62 -8.16
CA GLY A 199 -5.71 -11.14 -8.06
C GLY A 199 -4.64 -10.05 -8.00
N MET A 200 -4.99 -8.78 -8.20
CA MET A 200 -4.06 -7.67 -8.09
C MET A 200 -3.57 -7.48 -6.66
N HIS A 201 -2.26 -7.26 -6.50
CA HIS A 201 -1.67 -6.82 -5.24
C HIS A 201 -1.86 -5.31 -5.05
N LEU A 202 -2.58 -4.97 -3.98
CA LEU A 202 -2.76 -3.60 -3.55
C LEU A 202 -1.56 -3.15 -2.69
N GLN A 203 -1.00 -1.97 -2.99
CA GLN A 203 0.04 -1.34 -2.18
C GLN A 203 -0.52 -0.37 -1.13
N GLY A 204 -1.80 -0.04 -1.24
CA GLY A 204 -2.52 0.75 -0.26
C GLY A 204 -3.60 1.62 -0.88
N PHE A 205 -4.00 2.63 -0.10
CA PHE A 205 -4.99 3.63 -0.49
C PHE A 205 -4.40 5.03 -0.39
N TYR A 206 -5.02 5.97 -1.10
CA TYR A 206 -4.84 7.40 -0.85
C TYR A 206 -6.17 8.12 -0.95
N ILE A 207 -6.33 9.18 -0.17
CA ILE A 207 -7.59 9.93 -0.10
C ILE A 207 -7.53 11.14 -1.04
N GLU A 208 -8.55 11.28 -1.87
CA GLU A 208 -8.87 12.51 -2.58
C GLU A 208 -10.06 13.15 -1.88
N TRP A 209 -9.76 14.13 -1.02
CA TRP A 209 -10.78 14.99 -0.41
C TRP A 209 -11.33 15.94 -1.47
N TYR A 210 -12.65 16.05 -1.55
CA TYR A 210 -13.34 16.97 -2.46
C TYR A 210 -14.58 17.60 -1.80
#